data_AF-A0A968WQ54-F1
#
_entry.id   AF-A0A968WQ54-F1
#
_cell.length_a   1.000
_cell.length_b   1.000
_cell.length_c   1.000
_cell.angle_alpha   90.00
_cell.angle_beta   90.00
_cell.angle_gamma   90.00
#
_symmetry.space_group_name_H-M   'P 1'
#
loop_
_entity.id
_entity.type
_entity.pdbx_description
1 polymer ?
#
loop_
_entity_poly.entity_id
_entity_poly.type
_entity_poly.pdbx_seq_one_letter_code
_entity_poly.pdbx_strand_id
1 'polypeptide(L)' 'QEAFFLADRIGLMYEGRLVELSTKSEFLRSPVPEVRTFVKCLETLKRSLTQTEE' A
#
# COMPACT_ATOMS: atom_id res chain seq x y z
N GLN A 1 5.36 6.00 -4.60
CA GLN A 1 5.58 4.53 -4.60
C GLN A 1 6.98 4.14 -4.08
N GLU A 2 7.80 5.11 -3.64
CA GLU A 2 9.19 4.90 -3.25
C GLU A 2 9.37 4.06 -1.98
N ALA A 3 8.39 4.09 -1.06
CA ALA A 3 8.41 3.29 0.17
C ALA A 3 8.50 1.77 -0.08
N PHE A 4 8.01 1.26 -1.21
CA PHE A 4 8.10 -0.17 -1.55
C PHE A 4 9.44 -0.59 -2.17
N PHE A 5 10.33 0.37 -2.41
CA PHE A 5 11.65 0.17 -3.01
C PHE A 5 12.78 0.51 -2.02
N LEU A 6 12.54 1.46 -1.12
CA LEU A 6 13.52 1.94 -0.13
C LEU A 6 13.36 1.33 1.26
N ALA A 7 12.20 0.77 1.62
CA ALA A 7 11.93 0.27 2.96
C ALA A 7 11.77 -1.25 2.99
N ASP A 8 12.43 -1.89 3.95
CA ASP A 8 12.29 -3.33 4.24
C ASP A 8 10.92 -3.67 4.85
N ARG A 9 10.27 -2.67 5.47
CA ARG A 9 8.97 -2.80 6.16
C ARG A 9 8.04 -1.64 5.87
N ILE A 10 6.75 -1.91 5.91
CA ILE A 10 5.66 -0.96 5.65
C ILE A 10 4.81 -0.88 6.91
N GLY A 11 4.66 0.34 7.44
CA GLY A 11 3.68 0.66 8.47
C GLY A 11 2.44 1.29 7.84
N LEU A 12 1.25 0.70 8.05
CA LEU A 12 -0.02 1.35 7.72
C LEU A 12 -0.61 2.01 8.95
N MET A 13 -0.92 3.29 8.84
CA MET A 13 -1.64 4.02 9.87
C MET A 13 -3.07 4.36 9.39
N TYR A 14 -4.02 4.27 10.30
CA TYR A 14 -5.40 4.69 10.10
C TYR A 14 -5.94 5.30 11.40
N GLU A 15 -6.60 6.46 11.28
CA GLU A 15 -7.15 7.22 12.42
C GLU A 15 -6.14 7.43 13.57
N GLY A 16 -4.89 7.75 13.22
CA GLY A 16 -3.82 8.00 14.17
C GLY A 16 -3.24 6.75 14.85
N ARG A 17 -3.66 5.54 14.45
CA ARG A 17 -3.17 4.27 15.00
C ARG A 17 -2.34 3.51 13.97
N LEU A 18 -1.29 2.84 14.42
CA LEU A 18 -0.56 1.87 13.61
C LEU A 18 -1.38 0.58 13.52
N VAL A 19 -1.90 0.31 12.33
CA VAL A 19 -2.79 -0.83 12.06
C VAL A 19 -2.02 -2.08 11.65
N GLU A 20 -0.91 -1.91 10.93
CA GLU A 20 -0.08 -3.01 10.43
C GLU A 20 1.37 -2.54 10.35
N LEU A 21 2.32 -3.41 10.69
CA LEU A 21 3.75 -3.20 10.45
C LEU A 21 4.42 -4.50 9.99
N SER A 22 4.57 -4.67 8.70
CA SER A 22 5.05 -5.93 8.12
C SER A 22 5.98 -5.70 6.93
N THR A 23 6.66 -6.75 6.46
CA THR A 23 7.44 -6.68 5.22
C THR A 23 6.51 -6.45 4.03
N LYS A 24 7.04 -5.99 2.90
CA LYS A 24 6.26 -5.85 1.65
C LYS A 24 5.48 -7.12 1.28
N SER A 25 6.13 -8.26 1.36
CA SER A 25 5.56 -9.57 1.00
C SER A 25 4.39 -9.96 1.90
N GLU A 26 4.47 -9.62 3.18
CA GLU A 26 3.43 -9.87 4.17
C GLU A 26 2.29 -8.87 4.02
N PHE A 27 2.63 -7.59 3.88
CA PHE A 27 1.67 -6.49 3.72
C PHE A 27 0.72 -6.71 2.54
N LEU A 28 1.26 -7.12 1.38
CA LEU A 28 0.45 -7.42 0.19
C LEU A 28 -0.47 -8.64 0.35
N ARG A 29 -0.17 -9.54 1.30
CA ARG A 29 -0.98 -10.73 1.62
C ARG A 29 -1.81 -10.55 2.89
N SER A 30 -1.80 -9.37 3.50
CA SER A 30 -2.41 -9.15 4.80
C SER A 30 -3.92 -9.39 4.75
N PRO A 31 -4.49 -10.12 5.73
CA PRO A 31 -5.93 -10.29 5.85
C PRO A 31 -6.62 -9.04 6.43
N VAL A 32 -5.86 -8.03 6.87
CA VAL A 32 -6.38 -6.82 7.50
C VAL A 32 -7.20 -5.99 6.48
N PRO A 33 -8.48 -5.67 6.75
CA PRO A 33 -9.35 -4.97 5.81
C PRO A 33 -8.80 -3.61 5.34
N GLU A 34 -8.25 -2.82 6.25
CA GLU A 34 -7.68 -1.49 5.99
C GLU A 34 -6.49 -1.60 5.03
N VAL A 35 -5.63 -2.61 5.23
CA VAL A 35 -4.50 -2.90 4.34
C VAL A 35 -5.00 -3.25 2.94
N ARG A 36 -6.01 -4.12 2.83
CA ARG A 36 -6.56 -4.50 1.51
C ARG A 36 -7.20 -3.32 0.79
N THR A 37 -7.91 -2.45 1.50
CA THR A 37 -8.50 -1.24 0.92
C THR A 37 -7.41 -0.28 0.44
N PHE A 38 -6.37 -0.07 1.23
CA PHE A 38 -5.22 0.76 0.86
C PHE A 38 -4.53 0.25 -0.41
N VAL A 39 -4.23 -1.05 -0.48
CA VAL A 39 -3.60 -1.68 -1.66
C VAL A 39 -4.46 -1.49 -2.91
N LYS A 40 -5.77 -1.70 -2.81
CA LYS A 40 -6.70 -1.47 -3.94
C LYS A 40 -6.67 -0.02 -4.43
N CYS A 41 -6.68 0.96 -3.51
CA CYS A 41 -6.54 2.37 -3.88
C CYS A 41 -5.25 2.66 -4.64
N LEU A 42 -4.12 2.07 -4.22
CA LEU A 42 -2.84 2.24 -4.92
C LEU A 42 -2.86 1.65 -6.33
N GLU A 43 -3.50 0.50 -6.54
CA GLU A 43 -3.66 -0.10 -7.87
C GLU A 43 -4.51 0.78 -8.80
N THR A 44 -5.60 1.35 -8.28
CA THR A 44 -6.43 2.31 -9.02
C THR A 44 -5.64 3.54 -9.42
N LEU A 45 -4.90 4.14 -8.47
CA LEU A 45 -4.06 5.31 -8.72
C LEU A 45 -2.97 5.03 -9.75
N LYS A 46 -2.34 3.85 -9.69
CA LYS A 46 -1.31 3.46 -10.65
C LYS A 46 -1.87 3.39 -12.07
N ARG A 47 -3.08 2.83 -12.24
CA ARG A 47 -3.76 2.73 -13.54
C ARG A 47 -4.09 4.10 -14.12
N SER A 48 -4.56 5.05 -13.29
CA SER A 48 -4.88 6.41 -13.77
C SER A 48 -3.64 7.20 -14.18
N LEU A 49 -2.50 7.00 -13.50
CA LEU A 49 -1.24 7.68 -13.83
C LEU A 49 -0.60 7.15 -15.11
N THR A 50 -0.87 5.89 -15.49
CA THR A 50 -0.41 5.30 -16.76
C THR A 50 -1.29 5.63 -17.97
N GLN A 51 -2.35 6.42 -17.80
CA GLN A 51 -3.30 6.81 -18.87
C GLN A 51 -3.09 8.25 -19.38
N THR A 52 -1.97 8.90 -19.04
CA THR A 52 -1.70 10.31 -19.42
C THR A 52 -0.54 10.45 -20.44
N GLU A 53 -0.09 9.35 -21.06
CA GLU A 53 1.03 9.36 -22.03
C GLU A 53 0.62 9.00 -23.48
N GLU A 54 -0.63 9.26 -23.89
CA GLU A 54 -1.04 9.24 -25.32
C GLU A 54 -1.48 10.62 -25.81
#